data_AF-A0A0R3PPP0-F1
#
_entry.id   AF-A0A0R3PPP0-F1
#
_cell.length_a   1.000
_cell.length_b   1.000
_cell.length_c   1.000
_cell.angle_alpha   90.00
_cell.angle_beta   90.00
_cell.angle_gamma   90.00
#
_symmetry.space_group_name_H-M   'P 1'
#
loop_
_entity.id
_entity.type
_entity.pdbx_description
1 polymer ?
#
loop_
_entity_poly.entity_id
_entity_poly.type
_entity_poly.pdbx_seq_one_letter_code
_entity_poly.pdbx_strand_id
1 'polypeptide(L)'
;MPDDIPKIPRCRGRRNQPIGKLQIKTVAIYERNMEFLTVFQCLAFYRRFDSALEFVIKYTNCTTLTGESTAHITNYSYADGAVQCYLSFRITDNYTGSVKFYYGLKEFYQNNKLYVHSRNDVQLLGNLNEVAGCKPLDRASNFVYAPCGFVANSMFNDSFKLFFHDKHEAVIIVPFTTKGVIPDKVRKRKFRNPKLKGNQTLCDAFQNTMRPPWWQIDVCKLGFGVPGTGIAFENVDFMVWMQTSALPNFRKHYRTLDNEVDGFRDGLPNGVYTLVINYSKCKVL
;
A
#
# COMPACT_ATOMS: atom_id res chain seq x y z
N MET A 1 67.99 23.71 -3.04
CA MET A 1 66.62 23.18 -3.00
C MET A 1 65.67 24.36 -2.82
N PRO A 2 65.00 24.80 -3.89
CA PRO A 2 63.81 25.63 -3.78
C PRO A 2 62.55 24.77 -3.96
N ASP A 3 61.58 24.98 -3.08
CA ASP A 3 60.29 24.30 -3.07
C ASP A 3 59.43 24.72 -4.28
N ASP A 4 59.24 23.77 -5.20
CA ASP A 4 58.19 23.79 -6.21
C ASP A 4 56.86 23.33 -5.58
N ILE A 5 55.96 24.27 -5.28
CA ILE A 5 54.54 23.98 -5.11
C ILE A 5 53.75 24.87 -6.08
N PRO A 6 53.10 24.29 -7.12
CA PRO A 6 52.26 25.04 -8.03
C PRO A 6 50.98 25.51 -7.31
N LYS A 7 50.73 26.83 -7.32
CA LYS A 7 49.48 27.43 -6.86
C LYS A 7 48.36 27.12 -7.85
N ILE A 8 47.35 26.37 -7.40
CA ILE A 8 46.11 26.13 -8.15
C ILE A 8 45.38 27.47 -8.36
N PRO A 9 45.02 27.86 -9.59
CA PRO A 9 44.21 29.06 -9.81
C PRO A 9 42.79 28.83 -9.29
N ARG A 10 42.37 29.62 -8.30
CA ARG A 10 40.96 29.69 -7.89
C ARG A 10 40.16 30.39 -8.98
N CYS A 11 39.61 29.64 -9.92
CA CYS A 11 38.52 30.11 -10.75
C CYS A 11 37.30 30.39 -9.86
N ARG A 12 37.15 31.63 -9.37
CA ARG A 12 35.85 32.13 -8.91
C ARG A 12 34.97 32.28 -10.15
N GLY A 13 34.20 31.25 -10.46
CA GLY A 13 33.07 31.38 -11.37
C GLY A 13 32.22 32.59 -10.98
N ARG A 14 31.75 33.33 -11.98
CA ARG A 14 30.87 34.49 -11.80
C ARG A 14 29.76 34.10 -10.81
N ARG A 15 29.77 34.69 -9.62
CA ARG A 15 28.61 34.66 -8.73
C ARG A 15 27.49 35.34 -9.51
N ASN A 16 26.51 34.57 -9.92
CA ASN A 16 25.21 35.12 -10.30
C ASN A 16 24.69 35.87 -9.08
N GLN A 17 24.90 37.19 -9.05
CA GLN A 17 24.22 38.06 -8.12
C GLN A 17 22.76 38.12 -8.57
N PRO A 18 21.78 37.85 -7.69
CA PRO A 18 20.40 38.12 -8.02
C PRO A 18 20.24 39.64 -8.22
N ILE A 19 19.83 40.05 -9.42
CA ILE A 19 19.47 41.43 -9.73
C ILE A 19 18.08 41.68 -9.11
N GLY A 20 18.05 41.90 -7.79
CA GLY A 20 16.86 42.32 -7.08
C GLY A 20 16.80 43.85 -7.03
N LYS A 21 15.88 44.48 -7.76
CA LYS A 21 15.51 45.88 -7.48
C LYS A 21 14.76 45.89 -6.15
N LEU A 22 15.32 46.53 -5.12
CA LEU A 22 14.61 46.80 -3.89
C LEU A 22 13.59 47.92 -4.16
N GLN A 23 12.32 47.57 -4.35
CA GLN A 23 11.23 48.54 -4.32
C GLN A 23 10.55 48.42 -2.95
N ILE A 24 10.67 49.48 -2.14
CA ILE A 24 9.78 49.67 -1.00
C ILE A 24 8.47 50.19 -1.58
N LYS A 25 7.54 49.28 -1.86
CA LYS A 25 6.14 49.64 -2.03
C LYS A 25 5.51 49.63 -0.65
N THR A 26 4.94 50.75 -0.23
CA THR A 26 4.06 50.80 0.93
C THR A 26 2.88 49.87 0.62
N VAL A 27 2.89 48.67 1.19
CA VAL A 27 1.73 47.78 1.14
C VAL A 27 0.72 48.39 2.10
N ALA A 28 -0.28 49.08 1.56
CA ALA A 28 -1.48 49.37 2.32
C ALA A 28 -2.05 48.02 2.79
N ILE A 29 -1.99 47.76 4.09
CA ILE A 29 -2.63 46.59 4.69
C ILE A 29 -4.12 46.84 4.53
N TYR A 30 -4.69 46.18 3.53
CA TYR A 30 -6.13 46.13 3.36
C TYR A 30 -6.65 45.06 4.30
N GLU A 31 -6.98 45.44 5.54
CA GLU A 31 -7.75 44.61 6.46
C GLU A 31 -9.18 44.45 5.91
N ARG A 32 -9.34 43.57 4.92
CA ARG A 32 -10.65 43.06 4.51
C ARG A 32 -10.81 41.64 5.05
N ASN A 33 -11.68 41.50 6.06
CA ASN A 33 -12.51 40.33 6.36
C ASN A 33 -11.88 38.95 6.08
N MET A 34 -10.64 38.72 6.52
CA MET A 34 -10.02 37.38 6.44
C MET A 34 -10.73 36.38 7.36
N GLU A 35 -11.31 36.84 8.47
CA GLU A 35 -11.95 35.97 9.47
C GLU A 35 -13.23 35.32 8.94
N PHE A 36 -14.05 36.05 8.17
CA PHE A 36 -15.29 35.48 7.64
C PHE A 36 -14.99 34.38 6.60
N LEU A 37 -14.03 34.62 5.70
CA LEU A 37 -13.63 33.64 4.68
C LEU A 37 -13.05 32.36 5.32
N THR A 38 -12.23 32.48 6.36
CA THR A 38 -11.70 31.31 7.07
C THR A 38 -12.79 30.56 7.84
N VAL A 39 -13.73 31.27 8.46
CA VAL A 39 -14.87 30.65 9.14
C VAL A 39 -15.78 29.91 8.16
N PHE A 40 -16.10 30.50 7.00
CA PHE A 40 -16.88 29.82 5.96
C PHE A 40 -16.16 28.59 5.38
N GLN A 41 -14.85 28.69 5.15
CA GLN A 41 -14.05 27.55 4.71
C GLN A 41 -14.03 26.44 5.77
N CYS A 42 -13.80 26.78 7.04
CA CYS A 42 -13.84 25.84 8.15
C CYS A 42 -15.21 25.18 8.30
N LEU A 43 -16.30 25.94 8.23
CA LEU A 43 -17.67 25.41 8.28
C LEU A 43 -17.96 24.47 7.09
N ALA A 44 -17.49 24.81 5.89
CA ALA A 44 -17.64 23.96 4.71
C ALA A 44 -16.84 22.66 4.84
N PHE A 45 -15.61 22.73 5.34
CA PHE A 45 -14.79 21.55 5.62
C PHE A 45 -15.40 20.68 6.73
N TYR A 46 -15.89 21.29 7.81
CA TYR A 46 -16.53 20.60 8.92
C TYR A 46 -17.78 19.86 8.44
N ARG A 47 -18.69 20.54 7.73
CA ARG A 47 -19.90 19.90 7.17
C ARG A 47 -19.57 18.75 6.22
N ARG A 48 -18.53 18.90 5.39
CA ARG A 48 -18.10 17.82 4.50
C ARG A 48 -17.52 16.63 5.27
N PHE A 49 -16.79 16.89 6.35
CA PHE A 49 -16.22 15.85 7.19
C PHE A 49 -17.29 15.09 7.97
N ASP A 50 -18.26 15.80 8.55
CA ASP A 50 -19.36 15.21 9.31
C ASP A 50 -20.25 14.30 8.45
N SER A 51 -20.35 14.59 7.14
CA SER A 51 -21.07 13.73 6.19
C SER A 51 -20.35 12.44 5.78
N ALA A 52 -19.09 12.24 6.20
CA ALA A 52 -18.33 11.05 5.82
C ALA A 52 -18.66 9.85 6.72
N LEU A 53 -19.27 8.83 6.14
CA LEU A 53 -19.57 7.58 6.82
C LEU A 53 -18.34 6.66 6.86
N GLU A 54 -18.05 6.07 8.02
CA GLU A 54 -16.98 5.09 8.21
C GLU A 54 -17.47 3.93 9.09
N PHE A 55 -17.16 2.70 8.66
CA PHE A 55 -17.42 1.49 9.43
C PHE A 55 -16.12 0.75 9.69
N VAL A 56 -15.82 0.46 10.96
CA VAL A 56 -14.54 -0.15 11.38
C VAL A 56 -14.79 -1.41 12.19
N ILE A 57 -14.22 -2.54 11.75
CA ILE A 57 -14.26 -3.82 12.46
C ILE A 57 -12.84 -4.24 12.84
N LYS A 58 -12.65 -4.74 14.06
CA LYS A 58 -11.41 -5.40 14.50
C LYS A 58 -11.53 -6.91 14.31
N TYR A 59 -10.54 -7.54 13.69
CA TYR A 59 -10.58 -8.98 13.36
C TYR A 59 -9.40 -9.82 13.88
N THR A 60 -8.56 -9.27 14.77
CA THR A 60 -7.28 -9.87 15.24
C THR A 60 -7.42 -11.25 15.92
N ASN A 61 -8.59 -11.57 16.47
CA ASN A 61 -8.90 -12.87 17.11
C ASN A 61 -10.23 -13.41 16.59
N CYS A 62 -10.38 -13.44 15.26
CA CYS A 62 -11.60 -13.95 14.67
C CYS A 62 -11.77 -15.46 14.95
N THR A 63 -13.01 -15.86 15.16
CA THR A 63 -13.41 -17.26 15.36
C THR A 63 -13.59 -17.95 14.03
N THR A 64 -13.08 -19.16 13.90
CA THR A 64 -13.29 -20.03 12.74
C THR A 64 -14.69 -20.63 12.76
N LEU A 65 -15.09 -21.28 11.66
CA LEU A 65 -16.33 -22.09 11.62
C LEU A 65 -16.34 -23.22 12.67
N THR A 66 -15.17 -23.67 13.11
CA THR A 66 -15.03 -24.71 14.14
C THR A 66 -15.13 -24.17 15.58
N GLY A 67 -15.34 -22.86 15.75
CA GLY A 67 -15.45 -22.22 17.07
C GLY A 67 -14.11 -21.95 17.76
N GLU A 68 -12.99 -22.28 17.13
CA GLU A 68 -11.65 -21.98 17.65
C GLU A 68 -11.25 -20.54 17.35
N SER A 69 -10.69 -19.86 18.34
CA SER A 69 -10.12 -18.52 18.15
C SER A 69 -8.76 -18.61 17.48
N THR A 70 -8.53 -17.77 16.48
CA THR A 70 -7.23 -17.58 15.81
C THR A 70 -6.08 -17.22 16.77
N ALA A 71 -6.39 -16.78 18.00
CA ALA A 71 -5.41 -16.55 19.06
C ALA A 71 -4.63 -17.83 19.44
N HIS A 72 -5.29 -18.99 19.43
CA HIS A 72 -4.72 -20.27 19.88
C HIS A 72 -3.97 -21.04 18.79
N ILE A 73 -3.94 -20.53 17.56
CA ILE A 73 -3.23 -21.17 16.45
C ILE A 73 -1.73 -21.00 16.66
N THR A 74 -1.09 -22.05 17.18
CA THR A 74 0.36 -22.14 17.44
C THR A 74 1.12 -22.80 16.28
N ASN A 75 0.44 -23.66 15.51
CA ASN A 75 1.00 -24.31 14.34
C ASN A 75 0.91 -23.40 13.12
N TYR A 76 2.05 -22.84 12.73
CA TYR A 76 2.29 -22.12 11.49
C TYR A 76 2.36 -23.09 10.30
N SER A 77 1.38 -23.96 10.14
CA SER A 77 1.29 -24.88 9.02
C SER A 77 0.34 -24.29 7.98
N TYR A 78 0.92 -23.54 7.05
CA TYR A 78 0.28 -22.99 5.85
C TYR A 78 -0.01 -24.06 4.77
N ALA A 79 -0.01 -25.35 5.12
CA ALA A 79 -0.32 -26.43 4.20
C ALA A 79 -1.84 -26.64 4.17
N ASP A 80 -2.46 -26.18 3.07
CA ASP A 80 -3.81 -26.53 2.60
C ASP A 80 -5.05 -26.00 3.34
N GLY A 81 -4.93 -24.91 4.08
CA GLY A 81 -6.12 -24.16 4.51
C GLY A 81 -5.78 -22.86 5.21
N ALA A 82 -5.85 -21.74 4.50
CA ALA A 82 -5.90 -20.44 5.18
C ALA A 82 -7.11 -20.46 6.13
N VAL A 83 -6.90 -20.01 7.36
CA VAL A 83 -7.95 -20.02 8.36
C VAL A 83 -9.02 -19.01 7.93
N GLN A 84 -10.22 -19.51 7.63
CA GLN A 84 -11.31 -18.65 7.18
C GLN A 84 -12.11 -18.15 8.37
N CYS A 85 -12.18 -16.83 8.49
CA CYS A 85 -12.99 -16.14 9.47
C CYS A 85 -14.20 -15.49 8.81
N TYR A 86 -15.34 -15.57 9.48
CA TYR A 86 -16.61 -15.04 9.00
C TYR A 86 -17.11 -14.01 10.01
N LEU A 87 -17.26 -12.77 9.56
CA LEU A 87 -17.76 -11.68 10.39
C LEU A 87 -19.05 -11.14 9.78
N SER A 88 -20.16 -11.37 10.46
CA SER A 88 -21.47 -10.84 10.06
C SER A 88 -21.76 -9.54 10.81
N PHE A 89 -22.16 -8.51 10.08
CA PHE A 89 -22.47 -7.19 10.64
C PHE A 89 -23.57 -6.50 9.83
N ARG A 90 -24.16 -5.45 10.41
CA ARG A 90 -25.20 -4.65 9.77
C ARG A 90 -24.70 -3.23 9.55
N ILE A 91 -24.87 -2.72 8.34
CA ILE A 91 -24.69 -1.32 8.00
C ILE A 91 -26.08 -0.65 8.06
N THR A 92 -26.20 0.44 8.82
CA THR A 92 -27.46 1.17 9.05
C THR A 92 -27.77 2.19 7.94
N ASP A 93 -26.75 2.90 7.50
CA ASP A 93 -26.83 4.00 6.56
C ASP A 93 -26.38 3.59 5.16
N ASN A 94 -26.91 4.24 4.13
CA ASN A 94 -26.47 4.01 2.75
C ASN A 94 -25.16 4.77 2.51
N TYR A 95 -24.11 4.07 2.12
CA TYR A 95 -22.80 4.65 1.82
C TYR A 95 -22.80 5.09 0.37
N THR A 96 -23.22 6.33 0.10
CA THR A 96 -23.34 6.83 -1.27
C THR A 96 -22.00 7.26 -1.87
N GLY A 97 -21.80 7.02 -3.17
CA GLY A 97 -20.65 7.50 -3.93
C GLY A 97 -19.47 6.52 -3.96
N SER A 98 -18.24 7.05 -3.87
CA SER A 98 -17.02 6.24 -3.99
C SER A 98 -16.63 5.60 -2.66
N VAL A 99 -17.05 4.35 -2.47
CA VAL A 99 -16.72 3.57 -1.29
C VAL A 99 -15.34 2.93 -1.43
N LYS A 100 -14.52 3.05 -0.38
CA LYS A 100 -13.14 2.53 -0.35
C LYS A 100 -12.96 1.57 0.81
N PHE A 101 -12.40 0.40 0.52
CA PHE A 101 -12.03 -0.61 1.50
C PHE A 101 -10.60 -0.35 1.96
N TYR A 102 -10.39 -0.25 3.27
CA TYR A 102 -9.05 -0.20 3.87
C TYR A 102 -8.83 -1.36 4.83
N TYR A 103 -7.60 -1.88 4.87
CA TYR A 103 -7.13 -2.68 6.01
C TYR A 103 -6.27 -1.81 6.92
N GLY A 104 -6.37 -2.05 8.23
CA GLY A 104 -5.67 -1.27 9.25
C GLY A 104 -4.77 -2.16 10.09
N LEU A 105 -3.55 -1.68 10.35
CA LEU A 105 -2.62 -2.29 11.29
C LEU A 105 -2.37 -1.31 12.43
N LYS A 106 -2.32 -1.85 13.66
CA LYS A 106 -1.97 -1.11 14.87
C LYS A 106 -0.64 -1.59 15.39
N GLU A 107 0.11 -0.68 16.01
CA GLU A 107 1.39 -0.97 16.66
C GLU A 107 2.43 -1.59 15.70
N PHE A 108 2.33 -1.28 14.40
CA PHE A 108 3.25 -1.76 13.38
C PHE A 108 4.13 -0.61 12.87
N TYR A 109 5.39 -0.58 13.30
CA TYR A 109 6.30 0.55 13.11
C TYR A 109 6.96 0.60 11.73
N GLN A 110 6.18 0.77 10.66
CA GLN A 110 6.73 0.98 9.30
C GLN A 110 7.63 2.22 9.21
N ASN A 111 7.47 3.18 10.12
CA ASN A 111 8.24 4.42 10.15
C ASN A 111 9.63 4.28 10.78
N ASN A 112 10.00 3.09 11.28
CA ASN A 112 11.36 2.85 11.74
C ASN A 112 12.36 3.08 10.59
N LYS A 113 13.38 3.92 10.82
CA LYS A 113 14.36 4.31 9.79
C LYS A 113 15.02 3.11 9.11
N LEU A 114 15.43 2.10 9.89
CA LEU A 114 16.07 0.89 9.35
C LEU A 114 15.09 0.06 8.52
N TYR A 115 13.84 -0.02 8.97
CA TYR A 115 12.78 -0.70 8.21
C TYR A 115 12.52 0.02 6.88
N VAL A 116 12.28 1.33 6.88
CA VAL A 116 12.03 2.12 5.65
C VAL A 116 13.18 2.02 4.65
N HIS A 117 14.42 2.03 5.14
CA HIS A 117 15.62 1.96 4.30
C HIS A 117 15.91 0.54 3.79
N SER A 118 15.31 -0.50 4.40
CA SER A 118 15.50 -1.89 3.99
C SER A 118 14.61 -2.26 2.80
N ARG A 119 14.89 -1.64 1.66
CA ARG A 119 14.32 -1.93 0.34
C ARG A 119 15.25 -1.36 -0.74
N ASN A 120 15.15 -1.87 -1.98
CA ASN A 120 15.90 -1.30 -3.10
C ASN A 120 14.95 -0.88 -4.25
N ASP A 121 14.84 0.43 -4.48
CA ASP A 121 13.91 0.97 -5.48
C ASP A 121 14.34 0.65 -6.92
N VAL A 122 15.63 0.40 -7.17
CA VAL A 122 16.14 0.01 -8.51
C VAL A 122 15.77 -1.44 -8.82
N GLN A 123 15.75 -2.30 -7.80
CA GLN A 123 15.25 -3.67 -7.92
C GLN A 123 13.76 -3.70 -8.30
N LEU A 124 12.96 -2.85 -7.65
CA LEU A 124 11.52 -2.72 -7.90
C LEU A 124 11.21 -2.18 -9.32
N LEU A 125 12.21 -1.60 -10.00
CA LEU A 125 12.14 -1.19 -11.41
C LEU A 125 12.57 -2.31 -12.38
N GLY A 126 12.84 -3.51 -11.88
CA GLY A 126 13.13 -4.70 -12.68
C GLY A 126 14.62 -5.06 -12.79
N ASN A 127 15.52 -4.35 -12.10
CA ASN A 127 16.94 -4.74 -12.05
C ASN A 127 17.22 -5.63 -10.83
N LEU A 128 17.02 -6.94 -10.99
CA LEU A 128 17.00 -7.90 -9.89
C LEU A 128 18.31 -8.00 -9.10
N ASN A 129 19.45 -7.63 -9.69
CA ASN A 129 20.77 -7.74 -9.07
C ASN A 129 21.06 -6.61 -8.05
N GLU A 130 20.30 -5.52 -8.11
CA GLU A 130 20.48 -4.36 -7.23
C GLU A 130 19.84 -4.61 -5.87
N VAL A 131 20.66 -4.75 -4.83
CA VAL A 131 20.21 -5.08 -3.47
C VAL A 131 20.84 -4.19 -2.40
N ALA A 132 21.46 -3.09 -2.80
CA ALA A 132 22.05 -2.14 -1.88
C ALA A 132 20.98 -1.63 -0.88
N GLY A 133 21.32 -1.60 0.41
CA GLY A 133 20.42 -1.17 1.49
C GLY A 133 19.51 -2.27 2.07
N CYS A 134 19.43 -3.44 1.45
CA CYS A 134 18.54 -4.52 1.88
C CYS A 134 19.10 -5.45 2.97
N LYS A 135 20.35 -5.27 3.42
CA LYS A 135 20.99 -6.14 4.42
C LYS A 135 20.16 -6.24 5.72
N PRO A 136 20.06 -7.43 6.33
CA PRO A 136 20.61 -8.73 5.91
C PRO A 136 19.73 -9.52 4.93
N LEU A 137 18.59 -8.97 4.51
CA LEU A 137 17.65 -9.59 3.56
C LEU A 137 17.96 -9.20 2.11
N ASP A 138 19.24 -9.15 1.75
CA ASP A 138 19.71 -8.89 0.38
C ASP A 138 19.95 -10.19 -0.40
N ARG A 139 20.52 -11.21 0.25
CA ARG A 139 20.88 -12.49 -0.37
C ARG A 139 20.69 -13.68 0.57
N ALA A 140 20.43 -14.85 -0.01
CA ALA A 140 20.56 -16.13 0.67
C ALA A 140 21.42 -17.07 -0.15
N SER A 141 22.55 -17.48 0.42
CA SER A 141 23.56 -18.27 -0.27
C SER A 141 23.98 -17.59 -1.59
N ASN A 142 23.70 -18.21 -2.74
CA ASN A 142 24.05 -17.68 -4.06
C ASN A 142 22.91 -16.90 -4.73
N PHE A 143 21.72 -16.85 -4.12
CA PHE A 143 20.53 -16.23 -4.70
C PHE A 143 20.26 -14.86 -4.09
N VAL A 144 19.76 -13.95 -4.91
CA VAL A 144 19.29 -12.64 -4.48
C VAL A 144 17.83 -12.74 -4.04
N TYR A 145 17.47 -12.13 -2.91
CA TYR A 145 16.06 -12.01 -2.56
C TYR A 145 15.36 -11.03 -3.50
N ALA A 146 14.25 -11.45 -4.11
CA ALA A 146 13.42 -10.61 -4.97
C ALA A 146 11.96 -10.71 -4.54
N PRO A 147 11.36 -9.62 -4.01
CA PRO A 147 11.98 -8.34 -3.61
C PRO A 147 12.88 -8.46 -2.36
N CYS A 148 13.93 -7.64 -2.26
CA CYS A 148 14.82 -7.62 -1.09
C CYS A 148 14.30 -6.72 0.04
N GLY A 149 14.77 -6.98 1.26
CA GLY A 149 14.60 -6.10 2.42
C GLY A 149 13.36 -6.38 3.32
N PHE A 150 13.36 -5.78 4.52
CA PHE A 150 12.35 -6.01 5.55
C PHE A 150 10.96 -5.50 5.17
N VAL A 151 10.88 -4.40 4.40
CA VAL A 151 9.59 -3.86 3.94
C VAL A 151 8.86 -4.94 3.16
N ALA A 152 9.53 -5.53 2.18
CA ALA A 152 8.90 -6.52 1.32
C ALA A 152 8.70 -7.87 2.03
N ASN A 153 9.64 -8.31 2.86
CA ASN A 153 9.53 -9.57 3.59
C ASN A 153 8.29 -9.61 4.50
N SER A 154 7.93 -8.49 5.11
CA SER A 154 6.76 -8.37 6.01
C SER A 154 5.43 -8.06 5.31
N MET A 155 5.31 -8.38 4.02
CA MET A 155 4.11 -8.09 3.23
C MET A 155 2.83 -8.65 3.86
N PHE A 156 1.81 -7.79 3.93
CA PHE A 156 0.46 -8.17 4.34
C PHE A 156 -0.16 -9.18 3.36
N ASN A 157 -0.71 -10.27 3.87
CA ASN A 157 -1.15 -11.43 3.08
C ASN A 157 -2.55 -11.95 3.42
N ASP A 158 -3.34 -11.24 4.23
CA ASP A 158 -4.77 -11.58 4.37
C ASP A 158 -5.52 -11.21 3.09
N SER A 159 -6.59 -11.95 2.80
CA SER A 159 -7.51 -11.60 1.71
C SER A 159 -8.95 -11.51 2.21
N PHE A 160 -9.70 -10.62 1.58
CA PHE A 160 -11.04 -10.23 2.00
C PHE A 160 -12.05 -10.47 0.89
N LYS A 161 -13.21 -11.03 1.23
CA LYS A 161 -14.39 -11.10 0.37
C LYS A 161 -15.58 -10.58 1.17
N LEU A 162 -16.30 -9.62 0.63
CA LEU A 162 -17.49 -9.06 1.26
C LEU A 162 -18.73 -9.53 0.50
N PHE A 163 -19.72 -9.99 1.26
CA PHE A 163 -20.99 -10.46 0.74
C PHE A 163 -22.11 -9.59 1.33
N PHE A 164 -23.02 -9.15 0.46
CA PHE A 164 -24.25 -8.46 0.82
C PHE A 164 -25.40 -9.46 0.86
N HIS A 165 -26.21 -9.40 1.93
CA HIS A 165 -27.42 -10.19 2.06
C HIS A 165 -28.61 -9.31 1.72
N ASP A 166 -29.22 -9.55 0.56
CA ASP A 166 -30.38 -8.80 0.12
C ASP A 166 -31.66 -9.21 0.89
N LYS A 167 -32.70 -8.39 0.78
CA LYS A 167 -34.02 -8.62 1.41
C LYS A 167 -34.68 -9.93 0.96
N HIS A 168 -34.26 -10.47 -0.18
CA HIS A 168 -34.72 -11.74 -0.74
C HIS A 168 -33.83 -12.94 -0.36
N GLU A 169 -32.99 -12.81 0.68
CA GLU A 169 -32.02 -13.82 1.13
C GLU A 169 -30.96 -14.21 0.08
N ALA A 170 -30.84 -13.43 -1.00
CA ALA A 170 -29.77 -13.60 -1.98
C ALA A 170 -28.43 -13.11 -1.41
N VAL A 171 -27.39 -13.92 -1.57
CA VAL A 171 -26.02 -13.59 -1.16
C VAL A 171 -25.25 -13.08 -2.37
N ILE A 172 -24.97 -11.77 -2.41
CA ILE A 172 -24.34 -11.08 -3.53
C ILE A 172 -22.89 -10.72 -3.17
N ILE A 173 -21.92 -11.08 -4.01
CA ILE A 173 -20.53 -10.63 -3.83
C ILE A 173 -20.44 -9.14 -4.11
N VAL A 174 -19.92 -8.38 -3.16
CA VAL A 174 -19.67 -6.95 -3.35
C VAL A 174 -18.51 -6.77 -4.35
N PRO A 175 -18.73 -6.06 -5.46
CA PRO A 175 -17.76 -5.96 -6.54
C PRO A 175 -16.68 -4.94 -6.18
N PHE A 176 -15.60 -5.41 -5.57
CA PHE A 176 -14.44 -4.59 -5.25
C PHE A 176 -13.38 -4.67 -6.35
N THR A 177 -12.90 -3.50 -6.79
CA THR A 177 -11.89 -3.34 -7.85
C THR A 177 -10.61 -2.71 -7.33
N THR A 178 -9.52 -2.89 -8.08
CA THR A 178 -8.22 -2.25 -7.86
C THR A 178 -8.09 -0.89 -8.56
N LYS A 179 -9.06 -0.54 -9.43
CA LYS A 179 -9.11 0.75 -10.12
C LYS A 179 -9.08 1.88 -9.07
N GLY A 180 -8.21 2.86 -9.28
CA GLY A 180 -8.10 4.02 -8.38
C GLY A 180 -7.40 3.77 -7.03
N VAL A 181 -6.91 2.56 -6.75
CA VAL A 181 -6.16 2.28 -5.50
C VAL A 181 -4.81 2.99 -5.49
N ILE A 182 -4.08 2.91 -6.62
CA ILE A 182 -2.82 3.63 -6.83
C ILE A 182 -2.91 4.40 -8.14
N PRO A 183 -2.51 5.70 -8.18
CA PRO A 183 -2.44 6.45 -9.43
C PRO A 183 -1.47 5.83 -10.44
N ASP A 184 -1.87 5.71 -11.71
CA ASP A 184 -1.07 5.05 -12.76
C ASP A 184 0.33 5.63 -12.94
N LYS A 185 0.49 6.95 -12.74
CA LYS A 185 1.79 7.62 -12.79
C LYS A 185 2.76 7.05 -11.75
N VAL A 186 2.27 6.71 -10.55
CA VAL A 186 3.09 6.12 -9.49
C VAL A 186 3.42 4.67 -9.85
N ARG A 187 2.42 3.90 -10.29
CA ARG A 187 2.60 2.50 -10.71
C ARG A 187 3.71 2.39 -11.75
N LYS A 188 3.58 3.09 -12.88
CA LYS A 188 4.50 3.02 -14.03
C LYS A 188 5.89 3.60 -13.75
N ARG A 189 6.04 4.50 -12.77
CA ARG A 189 7.31 5.17 -12.45
C ARG A 189 8.12 4.44 -11.39
N LYS A 190 7.47 3.78 -10.42
CA LYS A 190 8.15 3.19 -9.26
C LYS A 190 8.28 1.66 -9.31
N PHE A 191 7.43 1.00 -10.09
CA PHE A 191 7.36 -0.46 -10.10
C PHE A 191 7.28 -0.97 -11.53
N ARG A 192 8.16 -1.89 -11.88
CA ARG A 192 8.18 -2.56 -13.19
C ARG A 192 8.72 -3.97 -13.04
N ASN A 193 8.12 -4.89 -13.78
CA ASN A 193 8.67 -6.23 -13.90
C ASN A 193 9.98 -6.22 -14.70
N PRO A 194 10.88 -7.19 -14.45
CA PRO A 194 12.11 -7.33 -15.23
C PRO A 194 11.78 -7.49 -16.73
N LYS A 195 12.64 -6.92 -17.58
CA LYS A 195 12.48 -7.04 -19.03
C LYS A 195 12.68 -8.48 -19.46
N LEU A 196 11.69 -9.05 -20.14
CA LEU A 196 11.77 -10.39 -20.72
C LEU A 196 12.79 -10.39 -21.88
N LYS A 197 13.56 -11.47 -22.01
CA LYS A 197 14.50 -11.67 -23.13
C LYS A 197 13.95 -12.78 -24.03
N GLY A 198 13.64 -12.46 -25.29
CA GLY A 198 13.10 -13.43 -26.24
C GLY A 198 11.76 -14.01 -25.79
N ASN A 199 11.62 -15.34 -25.86
CA ASN A 199 10.39 -16.07 -25.52
C ASN A 199 10.32 -16.53 -24.05
N GLN A 200 11.06 -15.88 -23.15
CA GLN A 200 11.07 -16.22 -21.73
C GLN A 200 9.76 -15.85 -21.04
N THR A 201 9.32 -16.70 -20.12
CA THR A 201 8.20 -16.39 -19.23
C THR A 201 8.64 -15.40 -18.14
N LEU A 202 7.68 -14.81 -17.44
CA LEU A 202 7.98 -13.93 -16.31
C LEU A 202 8.75 -14.67 -15.21
N CYS A 203 8.42 -15.93 -14.93
CA CYS A 203 9.13 -16.71 -13.91
C CYS A 203 10.58 -17.02 -14.31
N ASP A 204 10.85 -17.22 -15.61
CA ASP A 204 12.23 -17.41 -16.10
C ASP A 204 13.08 -16.16 -15.85
N ALA A 205 12.48 -14.97 -15.97
CA ALA A 205 13.16 -13.72 -15.65
C ALA A 205 13.58 -13.61 -14.16
N PHE A 206 12.95 -14.38 -13.26
CA PHE A 206 13.26 -14.45 -11.82
C PHE A 206 14.10 -15.68 -11.42
N GLN A 207 14.58 -16.51 -12.36
CA GLN A 207 15.22 -17.80 -12.07
C GLN A 207 16.44 -17.75 -11.12
N ASN A 208 17.21 -16.66 -11.12
CA ASN A 208 18.37 -16.47 -10.24
C ASN A 208 18.04 -15.70 -8.94
N THR A 209 16.75 -15.68 -8.57
CA THR A 209 16.27 -15.01 -7.36
C THR A 209 15.53 -15.97 -6.47
N MET A 210 15.41 -15.59 -5.19
CA MET A 210 14.66 -16.32 -4.19
C MET A 210 13.57 -15.42 -3.62
N ARG A 211 12.43 -16.01 -3.27
CA ARG A 211 11.38 -15.29 -2.52
C ARG A 211 11.88 -14.90 -1.12
N PRO A 212 11.40 -13.80 -0.53
CA PRO A 212 11.69 -13.47 0.85
C PRO A 212 11.33 -14.60 1.83
N PRO A 213 12.04 -14.72 2.97
CA PRO A 213 11.82 -15.81 3.94
C PRO A 213 10.38 -16.01 4.40
N TRP A 214 9.59 -14.94 4.55
CA TRP A 214 8.21 -15.02 5.04
C TRP A 214 7.17 -15.18 3.93
N TRP A 215 7.59 -15.20 2.67
CA TRP A 215 6.71 -15.38 1.53
C TRP A 215 6.42 -16.86 1.29
N GLN A 216 5.16 -17.18 0.98
CA GLN A 216 4.71 -18.54 0.65
C GLN A 216 4.69 -18.81 -0.86
N ILE A 217 4.67 -17.75 -1.66
CA ILE A 217 4.63 -17.81 -3.11
C ILE A 217 5.84 -17.06 -3.68
N ASP A 218 6.31 -17.52 -4.82
CA ASP A 218 7.35 -16.83 -5.56
C ASP A 218 6.81 -15.52 -6.11
N VAL A 219 7.66 -14.50 -6.18
CA VAL A 219 7.26 -13.17 -6.69
C VAL A 219 6.66 -13.25 -8.08
N CYS A 220 7.15 -14.13 -8.96
CA CYS A 220 6.63 -14.28 -10.31
C CYS A 220 5.18 -14.80 -10.37
N LYS A 221 4.69 -15.43 -9.30
CA LYS A 221 3.33 -15.95 -9.16
C LYS A 221 2.40 -15.02 -8.37
N LEU A 222 2.94 -13.95 -7.77
CA LEU A 222 2.16 -13.00 -7.00
C LEU A 222 1.12 -12.32 -7.90
N GLY A 223 -0.16 -12.41 -7.53
CA GLY A 223 -1.28 -11.85 -8.30
C GLY A 223 -1.71 -12.69 -9.51
N PHE A 224 -1.11 -13.88 -9.72
CA PHE A 224 -1.52 -14.77 -10.81
C PHE A 224 -2.97 -15.24 -10.61
N GLY A 225 -3.78 -15.17 -11.66
CA GLY A 225 -5.19 -15.58 -11.63
C GLY A 225 -6.14 -14.63 -10.90
N VAL A 226 -5.66 -13.49 -10.38
CA VAL A 226 -6.51 -12.49 -9.72
C VAL A 226 -6.71 -11.27 -10.64
N PRO A 227 -7.90 -11.08 -11.24
CA PRO A 227 -8.15 -10.02 -12.20
C PRO A 227 -7.83 -8.61 -11.67
N GLY A 228 -7.23 -7.77 -12.51
CA GLY A 228 -6.96 -6.35 -12.20
C GLY A 228 -5.85 -6.07 -11.18
N THR A 229 -5.33 -7.08 -10.47
CA THR A 229 -4.27 -6.87 -9.47
C THR A 229 -2.88 -6.67 -10.07
N GLY A 230 -2.61 -7.24 -11.26
CA GLY A 230 -1.26 -7.25 -11.83
C GLY A 230 -0.36 -8.32 -11.20
N ILE A 231 0.76 -8.62 -11.86
CA ILE A 231 1.62 -9.76 -11.53
C ILE A 231 2.99 -9.28 -11.04
N ALA A 232 3.59 -9.99 -10.07
CA ALA A 232 4.92 -9.73 -9.53
C ALA A 232 5.08 -8.32 -8.96
N PHE A 233 6.12 -7.56 -9.37
CA PHE A 233 6.33 -6.20 -8.85
C PHE A 233 5.22 -5.23 -9.29
N GLU A 234 4.46 -5.59 -10.33
CA GLU A 234 3.33 -4.81 -10.82
C GLU A 234 2.01 -5.11 -10.10
N ASN A 235 2.05 -5.97 -9.09
CA ASN A 235 0.90 -6.26 -8.24
C ASN A 235 0.51 -5.06 -7.37
N VAL A 236 -0.78 -4.67 -7.39
CA VAL A 236 -1.31 -3.49 -6.68
C VAL A 236 -1.18 -3.63 -5.17
N ASP A 237 -1.46 -4.80 -4.60
CA ASP A 237 -1.37 -5.02 -3.15
C ASP A 237 0.07 -4.88 -2.66
N PHE A 238 1.00 -5.43 -3.43
CA PHE A 238 2.44 -5.25 -3.18
C PHE A 238 2.85 -3.78 -3.22
N MET A 239 2.44 -3.05 -4.25
CA MET A 239 2.77 -1.62 -4.37
C MET A 239 2.18 -0.77 -3.24
N VAL A 240 0.96 -1.07 -2.77
CA VAL A 240 0.34 -0.40 -1.62
C VAL A 240 1.15 -0.69 -0.35
N TRP A 241 1.58 -1.95 -0.18
CA TRP A 241 2.38 -2.34 0.97
C TRP A 241 3.74 -1.63 1.03
N MET A 242 4.45 -1.59 -0.10
CA MET A 242 5.78 -0.97 -0.24
C MET A 242 5.80 0.55 0.02
N GLN A 243 4.64 1.21 -0.01
CA GLN A 243 4.48 2.59 0.44
C GLN A 243 4.40 2.63 1.97
N THR A 244 5.54 2.78 2.62
CA THR A 244 5.65 2.80 4.09
C THR A 244 4.84 3.93 4.72
N SER A 245 4.13 3.61 5.79
CA SER A 245 3.33 4.56 6.57
C SER A 245 4.19 5.36 7.54
N ALA A 246 3.81 6.62 7.81
CA ALA A 246 4.53 7.52 8.72
C ALA A 246 4.21 7.28 10.20
N LEU A 247 3.06 6.64 10.50
CA LEU A 247 2.57 6.38 11.85
C LEU A 247 2.53 4.87 12.11
N PRO A 248 2.66 4.43 13.39
CA PRO A 248 2.57 3.01 13.75
C PRO A 248 1.16 2.43 13.63
N ASN A 249 0.15 3.29 13.74
CA ASN A 249 -1.24 2.96 13.46
C ASN A 249 -1.58 3.55 12.10
N PHE A 250 -1.87 2.70 11.13
CA PHE A 250 -2.16 3.16 9.77
C PHE A 250 -3.18 2.28 9.08
N ARG A 251 -3.77 2.82 8.02
CA ARG A 251 -4.64 2.11 7.10
C ARG A 251 -4.08 2.18 5.68
N LYS A 252 -4.22 1.10 4.93
CA LYS A 252 -3.79 0.99 3.53
C LYS A 252 -5.00 0.72 2.66
N HIS A 253 -5.07 1.43 1.54
CA HIS A 253 -6.19 1.33 0.60
C HIS A 253 -6.12 -0.02 -0.11
N TYR A 254 -7.12 -0.88 0.12
CA TYR A 254 -7.16 -2.22 -0.45
C TYR A 254 -7.88 -2.20 -1.80
N ARG A 255 -9.15 -1.81 -1.81
CA ARG A 255 -10.01 -1.84 -3.00
C ARG A 255 -10.97 -0.65 -3.00
N THR A 256 -11.49 -0.31 -4.17
CA THR A 256 -12.60 0.64 -4.34
C THR A 256 -13.82 -0.12 -4.85
N LEU A 257 -15.03 0.27 -4.44
CA LEU A 257 -16.26 -0.31 -4.96
C LEU A 257 -16.37 -0.04 -6.47
N ASP A 258 -16.75 -1.05 -7.23
CA ASP A 258 -17.03 -0.91 -8.65
C ASP A 258 -18.51 -0.53 -8.86
N ASN A 259 -18.74 0.78 -9.00
CA ASN A 259 -20.07 1.34 -9.22
C ASN A 259 -20.58 1.09 -10.66
N GLU A 260 -19.82 0.41 -11.53
CA GLU A 260 -20.30 -0.01 -12.86
C GLU A 260 -21.21 -1.26 -12.78
N VAL A 261 -21.13 -2.02 -11.68
CA VAL A 261 -21.89 -3.26 -11.48
C VAL A 261 -23.29 -2.96 -10.95
N ASP A 262 -24.30 -3.60 -11.54
CA ASP A 262 -25.70 -3.47 -11.14
C ASP A 262 -25.91 -3.85 -9.67
N GLY A 263 -26.72 -3.04 -8.96
CA GLY A 263 -26.94 -3.17 -7.51
C GLY A 263 -26.01 -2.33 -6.63
N PHE A 264 -24.90 -1.80 -7.17
CA PHE A 264 -23.92 -1.01 -6.41
C PHE A 264 -23.58 0.36 -7.04
N ARG A 265 -24.36 0.80 -8.03
CA ARG A 265 -24.12 2.06 -8.77
C ARG A 265 -24.11 3.29 -7.85
N ASP A 266 -25.05 3.34 -6.91
CA ASP A 266 -25.21 4.45 -5.97
C ASP A 266 -24.29 4.32 -4.73
N GLY A 267 -23.61 3.18 -4.56
CA GLY A 267 -22.72 2.89 -3.45
C GLY A 267 -23.04 1.58 -2.72
N LEU A 268 -22.67 1.47 -1.43
CA LEU A 268 -23.05 0.32 -0.62
C LEU A 268 -24.42 0.58 0.06
N PRO A 269 -25.44 -0.24 -0.20
CA PRO A 269 -26.73 -0.12 0.47
C PRO A 269 -26.63 -0.47 1.96
N ASN A 270 -27.60 -0.02 2.74
CA ASN A 270 -27.76 -0.50 4.10
C ASN A 270 -28.29 -1.93 4.12
N GLY A 271 -27.89 -2.70 5.13
CA GLY A 271 -28.28 -4.11 5.22
C GLY A 271 -27.28 -4.97 5.97
N VAL A 272 -27.45 -6.27 5.84
CA VAL A 272 -26.59 -7.26 6.49
C VAL A 272 -25.48 -7.66 5.53
N TYR A 273 -24.27 -7.73 6.05
CA TYR A 273 -23.08 -8.10 5.31
C TYR A 273 -22.33 -9.21 6.04
N THR A 274 -21.66 -10.05 5.27
CA THR A 274 -20.68 -11.01 5.79
C THR A 274 -19.33 -10.75 5.15
N LEU A 275 -18.33 -10.47 5.97
CA LEU A 275 -16.93 -10.39 5.57
C LEU A 275 -16.27 -11.73 5.82
N VAL A 276 -15.77 -12.34 4.76
CA VAL A 276 -14.93 -13.54 4.78
C VAL A 276 -13.48 -13.11 4.67
N ILE A 277 -12.68 -13.52 5.66
CA ILE A 277 -11.27 -13.19 5.77
C ILE A 277 -10.48 -14.50 5.70
N ASN A 278 -9.58 -14.62 4.73
CA ASN A 278 -8.54 -15.65 4.78
C ASN A 278 -7.40 -15.10 5.63
N TYR A 279 -7.34 -15.55 6.88
CA TYR A 279 -6.41 -15.05 7.88
C TYR A 279 -5.06 -15.76 7.76
N SER A 280 -3.99 -14.98 7.58
CA SER A 280 -2.63 -15.47 7.45
C SER A 280 -1.79 -14.99 8.63
N LYS A 281 -1.48 -15.90 9.56
CA LYS A 281 -0.69 -15.56 10.75
C LYS A 281 0.82 -15.53 10.46
N CYS A 282 1.37 -14.34 10.20
CA CYS A 282 2.82 -14.19 10.07
C CYS A 282 3.52 -14.44 11.41
N LYS A 283 4.63 -15.18 11.40
CA LYS A 283 5.51 -15.35 12.56
C LYS A 283 6.21 -14.01 12.81
N VAL A 284 5.72 -13.24 13.77
CA VAL A 284 6.48 -12.11 14.32
C VAL A 284 7.55 -12.74 15.22
N LEU A 285 8.82 -12.60 14.85
CA LEU A 285 9.96 -12.93 15.70
C LEU A 285 10.20 -11.81 16.71
#